data_AF-A0A7L2U606-F1
#
_entry.id   AF-A0A7L2U606-F1
#
_cell.length_a   1.000
_cell.length_b   1.000
_cell.length_c   1.000
_cell.angle_alpha   90.00
_cell.angle_beta   90.00
_cell.angle_gamma   90.00
#
_symmetry.space_group_name_H-M   'P 1'
#
loop_
_entity.id
_entity.type
_entity.pdbx_description
1 polymer ?
#
loop_
_entity_poly.entity_id
_entity_poly.type
_entity_poly.pdbx_seq_one_letter_code
_entity_poly.pdbx_strand_id
1 'polypeptide(L)'
;LQAGEEPQCVTWQREDNKSRWTCSGCERVGGDALRSICNCTHFSTFAILMATREVVESFALTVVTYVGMSVSLVCLFFAIITFLLCRSLWSASVTLHLQLSICLFA
;
A
#
# COMPACT_ATOMS: atom_id res chain seq x y z
N LEU A 1 -9.17 6.77 16.55
CA LEU A 1 -8.43 7.03 17.81
C LEU A 1 -9.34 6.58 18.96
N GLN A 2 -8.90 5.65 19.78
CA GLN A 2 -9.63 5.09 20.91
C GLN A 2 -8.59 5.17 22.00
N ALA A 3 -8.92 5.98 23.00
CA ALA A 3 -8.07 6.30 24.12
C ALA A 3 -7.70 5.00 24.86
N GLY A 4 -6.42 4.67 24.94
CA GLY A 4 -5.94 3.63 25.84
C GLY A 4 -4.76 2.78 25.37
N GLU A 5 -4.38 2.79 24.09
CA GLU A 5 -3.28 1.93 23.63
C GLU A 5 -2.06 2.74 23.18
N GLU A 6 -1.02 2.70 24.01
CA GLU A 6 0.25 3.39 23.77
C GLU A 6 1.09 2.59 22.74
N PRO A 7 1.76 3.26 21.78
CA PRO A 7 2.64 2.60 20.82
C PRO A 7 3.78 1.89 21.55
N GLN A 8 4.04 0.63 21.20
CA GLN A 8 5.08 -0.18 21.84
C GLN A 8 6.34 -0.29 20.96
N CYS A 9 7.50 -0.11 21.58
CA CYS A 9 8.80 -0.28 20.96
C CYS A 9 9.22 -1.76 21.02
N VAL A 10 9.37 -2.42 19.88
CA VAL A 10 9.74 -3.84 19.82
C VAL A 10 10.95 -4.08 18.91
N THR A 11 11.73 -5.08 19.24
CA THR A 11 12.83 -5.60 18.43
C THR A 11 12.49 -6.99 17.91
N TRP A 12 13.00 -7.31 16.73
CA TRP A 12 13.00 -8.69 16.24
C TRP A 12 14.08 -9.50 16.96
N GLN A 13 13.71 -10.59 17.62
CA GLN A 13 14.66 -11.52 18.24
C GLN A 13 14.55 -12.88 17.56
N ARG A 14 15.69 -13.37 17.04
CA ARG A 14 15.82 -14.71 16.45
C ARG A 14 16.57 -15.59 17.42
N GLU A 15 15.90 -16.61 17.94
CA GLU A 15 16.44 -17.55 18.92
C GLU A 15 16.27 -18.96 18.34
N ASP A 16 17.38 -19.58 17.94
CA ASP A 16 17.55 -20.91 17.34
C ASP A 16 16.49 -21.31 16.28
N ASN A 17 15.27 -21.65 16.70
CA ASN A 17 14.15 -22.12 15.85
C ASN A 17 12.88 -21.26 15.93
N LYS A 18 12.90 -20.14 16.65
CA LYS A 18 11.76 -19.22 16.77
C LYS A 18 12.20 -17.78 16.58
N SER A 19 11.39 -17.04 15.87
CA SER A 19 11.57 -15.61 15.69
C SER A 19 10.35 -14.90 16.24
N ARG A 20 10.55 -14.00 17.19
CA ARG A 20 9.46 -13.26 17.85
C ARG A 20 9.82 -11.80 17.99
N TRP A 21 8.79 -10.96 17.92
CA TRP A 21 8.87 -9.59 18.41
C TRP A 21 8.96 -9.61 19.93
N THR A 22 9.87 -8.83 20.50
CA THR A 22 10.07 -8.73 21.95
C THR A 22 10.38 -7.28 22.32
N CYS A 23 9.95 -6.85 23.50
CA CYS A 23 10.36 -5.57 24.10
C CYS A 23 11.72 -5.70 24.83
N SER A 24 12.31 -6.89 24.87
CA SER A 24 13.56 -7.14 25.61
C SER A 24 14.69 -6.23 25.09
N GLY A 25 15.20 -5.36 25.96
CA GLY A 25 16.26 -4.42 25.64
C GLY A 25 15.82 -3.14 24.92
N CYS A 26 14.50 -2.91 24.75
CA CYS A 26 13.95 -1.70 24.14
C CYS A 26 12.81 -1.13 25.00
N GLU A 27 12.89 0.16 25.34
CA GLU A 27 11.86 0.86 26.12
C GLU A 27 11.44 2.16 25.44
N ARG A 28 10.15 2.51 25.53
CA ARG A 28 9.65 3.80 25.08
C ARG A 28 10.01 4.86 26.11
N VAL A 29 10.89 5.78 25.75
CA VAL A 29 11.37 6.84 26.64
C VAL A 29 10.61 8.16 26.46
N GLY A 30 9.70 8.23 25.48
CA GLY A 30 8.79 9.35 25.33
C GLY A 30 8.15 9.45 23.94
N GLY A 31 7.66 10.65 23.63
CA GLY A 31 7.10 10.99 22.32
C GLY A 31 5.62 11.38 22.35
N ASP A 32 5.22 12.15 21.35
CA ASP A 32 3.87 12.66 21.13
C ASP A 32 2.97 11.66 20.36
N ALA A 33 1.71 12.03 20.15
CA ALA A 33 0.76 11.25 19.35
C ALA A 33 1.23 10.95 17.91
N LEU A 34 2.16 11.74 17.37
CA LEU A 34 2.72 11.60 16.02
C LEU A 34 4.18 11.12 15.99
N ARG A 35 4.86 11.07 17.15
CA ARG A 35 6.28 10.71 17.24
C ARG A 35 6.50 9.85 18.45
N SER A 36 7.02 8.64 18.28
CA SER A 36 7.45 7.81 19.41
C SER A 36 8.97 7.83 19.53
N ILE A 37 9.49 7.93 20.76
CA ILE A 37 10.92 7.88 21.05
C ILE A 37 11.20 6.58 21.81
N CYS A 38 12.02 5.73 21.21
CA CYS A 38 12.43 4.44 21.77
C CYS A 38 13.92 4.47 22.08
N ASN A 39 14.32 3.89 23.21
CA ASN A 39 15.71 3.65 23.57
C ASN A 39 15.96 2.14 23.62
N CYS A 40 17.00 1.68 22.96
CA CYS A 40 17.36 0.27 22.92
C CYS A 40 18.84 0.07 23.24
N THR A 41 19.19 -1.00 23.96
CA THR A 41 20.56 -1.29 24.38
C THR A 41 21.34 -2.14 23.37
N HIS A 42 20.71 -2.54 22.27
CA HIS A 42 21.29 -3.40 21.22
C HIS A 42 21.07 -2.82 19.82
N PHE A 43 21.96 -3.15 18.90
CA PHE A 43 21.88 -2.72 17.50
C PHE A 43 21.01 -3.73 16.72
N SER A 44 19.74 -3.40 16.45
CA SER A 44 18.83 -4.27 15.70
C SER A 44 17.81 -3.47 14.88
N THR A 45 17.17 -4.15 13.94
CA THR A 45 16.00 -3.66 13.21
C THR A 45 14.86 -3.47 14.21
N PHE A 46 14.53 -2.22 14.50
CA PHE A 46 13.40 -1.84 15.35
C PHE A 46 12.13 -1.69 14.50
N ALA A 47 10.99 -1.99 15.11
CA ALA A 47 9.69 -1.65 14.56
C ALA A 47 8.85 -1.01 15.67
N ILE A 48 8.09 0.03 15.31
CA ILE A 48 7.09 0.61 16.21
C ILE A 48 5.80 -0.14 15.94
N LEU A 49 5.33 -0.91 16.92
CA LEU A 49 4.02 -1.53 16.84
C LEU A 49 2.99 -0.48 17.29
N MET A 50 2.44 0.24 16.32
CA MET A 50 1.23 1.01 16.55
C MET A 50 0.10 0.00 16.59
N ALA A 51 -0.68 -0.01 17.69
CA ALA A 51 -1.85 -0.85 17.88
C ALA A 51 -2.55 -1.07 16.54
N THR A 52 -2.35 -2.26 15.96
CA THR A 52 -3.03 -2.67 14.75
C THR A 52 -4.45 -2.89 15.20
N ARG A 53 -5.25 -1.81 15.16
CA ARG A 53 -6.68 -1.97 15.03
C ARG A 53 -6.87 -3.01 13.94
N GLU A 54 -7.89 -3.83 14.09
CA GLU A 54 -8.44 -4.50 12.91
C GLU A 54 -8.51 -3.43 11.84
N VAL A 55 -7.73 -3.62 10.77
CA VAL A 55 -7.90 -2.84 9.57
C VAL A 55 -9.28 -3.29 9.13
N VAL A 56 -10.30 -2.61 9.67
CA VAL A 56 -11.63 -2.62 9.11
C VAL A 56 -11.38 -1.95 7.78
N GLU A 57 -10.94 -2.77 6.82
CA GLU A 57 -10.82 -2.43 5.42
C GLU A 57 -12.14 -1.75 5.12
N SER A 58 -12.09 -0.42 5.10
CA SER A 58 -13.32 0.35 5.08
C SER A 58 -14.00 -0.10 3.81
N PHE A 59 -15.24 -0.57 3.91
CA PHE A 59 -16.00 -1.08 2.76
C PHE A 59 -15.90 -0.10 1.57
N ALA A 60 -15.81 1.21 1.87
CA ALA A 60 -15.47 2.27 0.93
C ALA A 60 -14.18 2.05 0.13
N LEU A 61 -13.04 1.74 0.75
CA LEU A 61 -11.77 1.46 0.04
C LEU A 61 -11.90 0.24 -0.86
N THR A 62 -12.46 -0.86 -0.36
CA THR A 62 -12.66 -2.07 -1.16
C THR A 62 -13.57 -1.81 -2.36
N VAL A 63 -14.66 -1.07 -2.16
CA VAL A 63 -15.57 -0.66 -3.23
C VAL A 63 -14.86 0.24 -4.25
N VAL A 64 -14.07 1.23 -3.81
CA VAL A 64 -13.31 2.10 -4.70
C VAL A 64 -12.31 1.32 -5.53
N THR A 65 -11.56 0.40 -4.92
CA THR A 65 -10.60 -0.46 -5.63
C THR A 65 -11.29 -1.37 -6.63
N TYR A 66 -12.41 -2.00 -6.24
CA TYR A 66 -13.16 -2.87 -7.14
C TYR A 66 -13.75 -2.12 -8.33
N VAL A 67 -14.36 -0.95 -8.07
CA VAL A 67 -14.90 -0.08 -9.12
C VAL A 67 -13.77 0.39 -10.05
N GLY A 68 -12.66 0.89 -9.50
CA GLY A 68 -11.50 1.33 -10.28
C GLY A 68 -10.90 0.22 -11.16
N MET A 69 -10.76 -0.99 -10.62
CA MET A 69 -10.31 -2.15 -11.40
C MET A 69 -11.28 -2.49 -12.52
N SER A 70 -12.59 -2.54 -12.23
CA SER A 70 -13.61 -2.88 -13.24
C SER A 70 -13.63 -1.87 -14.39
N VAL A 71 -13.57 -0.57 -14.08
CA VAL A 71 -13.54 0.50 -15.09
C VAL A 71 -12.27 0.40 -15.94
N SER A 72 -11.12 0.18 -15.31
CA SER A 72 -9.84 0.04 -16.02
C SER A 72 -9.85 -1.14 -16.99
N LEU A 73 -10.38 -2.29 -16.57
CA LEU A 73 -10.50 -3.49 -17.41
C LEU A 73 -11.45 -3.26 -18.59
N VAL A 74 -12.60 -2.62 -18.35
CA VAL A 74 -13.57 -2.29 -19.41
C VAL A 74 -12.96 -1.32 -20.42
N CYS A 75 -12.31 -0.25 -19.96
CA CYS A 75 -11.60 0.69 -20.83
C CYS A 75 -10.52 0.00 -21.66
N LEU A 76 -9.74 -0.88 -21.04
CA LEU A 76 -8.69 -1.65 -21.73
C LEU A 76 -9.28 -2.59 -22.78
N PHE A 77 -10.39 -3.26 -22.49
CA PHE A 77 -11.07 -4.13 -23.45
C PHE A 77 -11.57 -3.36 -24.68
N PHE A 78 -12.22 -2.20 -24.47
CA PHE A 78 -12.64 -1.34 -25.57
C PHE A 78 -11.46 -0.80 -26.38
N ALA A 79 -10.36 -0.45 -25.73
CA ALA A 79 -9.13 -0.04 -26.40
C ALA A 79 -8.57 -1.17 -27.28
N ILE A 80 -8.54 -2.42 -26.79
CA ILE A 80 -8.09 -3.59 -27.57
C ILE A 80 -8.99 -3.83 -28.77
N ILE A 81 -10.33 -3.83 -28.60
CA ILE A 81 -11.26 -4.01 -29.72
C ILE A 81 -11.07 -2.93 -30.77
N THR A 82 -11.01 -1.68 -30.32
CA THR A 82 -10.79 -0.53 -31.22
C THR A 82 -9.47 -0.68 -31.96
N PHE A 83 -8.40 -1.10 -31.28
CA PHE A 83 -7.09 -1.34 -31.87
C PHE A 83 -7.14 -2.45 -32.94
N LEU A 84 -7.82 -3.57 -32.67
CA LEU A 84 -7.94 -4.69 -33.60
C LEU A 84 -8.78 -4.34 -34.83
N LEU A 85 -9.93 -3.68 -34.64
CA LEU A 85 -10.80 -3.24 -35.72
C LEU A 85 -10.13 -2.15 -36.57
N CYS A 86 -9.48 -1.17 -35.94
CA CYS A 86 -8.79 -0.08 -36.64
C CYS A 86 -7.56 -0.60 -37.41
N ARG A 87 -6.78 -1.53 -36.83
CA ARG A 87 -5.69 -2.25 -37.51
C ARG A 87 -6.17 -3.03 -38.73
N SER A 88 -7.39 -3.56 -38.68
CA SER A 88 -8.01 -4.26 -39.80
C SER A 88 -8.52 -3.31 -40.90
N LEU A 89 -8.81 -2.04 -40.58
CA LEU A 89 -9.50 -1.12 -41.47
C LEU A 89 -8.58 -0.06 -42.13
N TRP A 90 -7.47 0.35 -41.50
CA TRP A 90 -6.63 1.45 -42.03
C TRP A 90 -5.23 1.47 -41.40
N SER A 91 -4.18 1.74 -42.19
CA SER A 91 -3.07 2.67 -41.86
C SER A 91 -2.95 3.18 -40.39
N ALA A 92 -2.59 2.32 -39.43
CA ALA A 92 -2.74 2.54 -37.98
C ALA A 92 -1.92 3.68 -37.32
N SER A 93 -1.06 4.43 -38.02
CA SER A 93 -0.04 5.26 -37.32
C SER A 93 -0.51 6.61 -36.79
N VAL A 94 -1.34 7.39 -37.49
CA VAL A 94 -1.48 8.83 -37.13
C VAL A 94 -2.42 9.06 -35.93
N THR A 95 -3.45 8.23 -35.76
CA THR A 95 -4.46 8.39 -34.70
C THR A 95 -4.04 7.76 -33.36
N LEU A 96 -3.22 6.69 -33.39
CA LEU A 96 -2.71 6.02 -32.18
C LEU A 96 -1.84 6.94 -31.31
N HIS A 97 -1.00 7.79 -31.93
CA HIS A 97 -0.17 8.75 -31.21
C HIS A 97 -0.97 9.81 -30.44
N LEU A 98 -2.20 10.11 -30.88
CA LEU A 98 -3.06 11.11 -30.25
C LEU A 98 -3.91 10.51 -29.12
N GLN A 99 -4.38 9.26 -29.25
CA GLN A 99 -5.16 8.61 -28.19
C GLN A 99 -4.31 8.17 -27.00
N LEU A 100 -3.04 7.79 -27.22
CA LEU A 100 -2.10 7.42 -26.16
C LEU A 100 -1.63 8.63 -25.34
N SER A 101 -1.45 9.79 -25.99
CA SER A 101 -1.02 11.02 -25.31
C SER A 101 -2.10 11.57 -24.37
N ILE A 102 -3.38 11.38 -24.72
CA ILE A 102 -4.50 11.81 -23.88
C ILE A 102 -4.71 10.88 -22.68
N CYS A 103 -4.59 9.56 -22.86
CA CYS A 103 -4.69 8.59 -21.75
C CYS A 103 -3.50 8.62 -20.77
N LEU A 104 -2.34 9.14 -21.18
CA LEU A 104 -1.17 9.33 -20.30
C LEU A 104 -1.21 10.66 -19.53
N PHE A 105 -2.06 11.59 -19.95
CA PHE A 105 -2.17 12.91 -19.34
C PHE A 105 -3.36 13.02 -18.36
N ALA A 106 -4.36 12.15 -18.49
CA ALA A 106 -5.47 11.99 -17.54
C ALA A 106 -5.10 11.01 -16.43
#